data_AF-A0A8J2QM62-F1
#
_entry.id   AF-A0A8J2QM62-F1
#
_cell.length_a   1.000
_cell.length_b   1.000
_cell.length_c   1.000
_cell.angle_alpha   90.00
_cell.angle_beta   90.00
_cell.angle_gamma   90.00
#
_symmetry.space_group_name_H-M   'P 1'
#
loop_
_entity.id
_entity.type
_entity.pdbx_description
1 polymer ?
#
loop_
_entity_poly.entity_id
_entity_poly.type
_entity_poly.pdbx_seq_one_letter_code
_entity_poly.pdbx_strand_id
1 'polypeptide(L)'
;MKRREKTTNVVDEREKYFQSLIEKSQEMIKTWHDSVQGHINKVEKQKKLKLAKDLKMIRDFKAKKKVKNNDEVIKEAKELIFQDSCYGRQLMSALLESKVLEEREAQIKFQREIRKSEIEKESTLNTTSLIFLNETELDEKQRKLNKKRKEKEIADINKEIFEWKQSCEREKRNEERRQKINEEQIKQIIENETKLQTEILQREKDEIKEYEQQTNELKKNRANIDQQDERLREVWRKYQDRIRCKEKAVFDKIHRDSSLKSQMASTYKIFEKLNSEKDKKYNDFIEAGVAKELKRLNEHDQKEIDNKANIHKKRKALDEENKILHEFKKQIDYINEINYSRGTRGNQQFPIIREKPKLKIGRTAHPTFLVTNKQRENQRKIGNDKSWSGLETTHKQFAEHATDVLQECRYKHMALKIINDYRKNNCLDEKYPLTLE
;
A
#
# COMPACT_ATOMS: atom_id res chain seq x y z
N MET A 1 7.90 85.39 0.76
CA MET A 1 7.53 83.95 0.89
C MET A 1 8.03 83.08 -0.27
N LYS A 2 7.72 83.40 -1.54
CA LYS A 2 7.97 82.64 -2.80
C LYS A 2 9.34 81.92 -3.08
N ARG A 3 10.33 81.96 -2.18
CA ARG A 3 11.60 81.20 -2.32
C ARG A 3 11.64 79.87 -1.54
N ARG A 4 10.82 79.66 -0.49
CA ARG A 4 10.83 78.40 0.29
C ARG A 4 9.99 77.28 -0.35
N GLU A 5 8.90 77.61 -1.03
CA GLU A 5 8.00 76.63 -1.68
C GLU A 5 8.66 75.91 -2.86
N LYS A 6 9.56 76.58 -3.59
CA LYS A 6 10.31 75.94 -4.68
C LYS A 6 11.35 74.94 -4.18
N THR A 7 11.91 75.14 -2.99
CA THR A 7 12.88 74.21 -2.39
C THR A 7 12.23 72.96 -1.80
N THR A 8 10.96 73.02 -1.35
CA THR A 8 10.25 71.83 -0.86
C THR A 8 9.83 70.90 -2.00
N ASN A 9 9.21 71.42 -3.07
CA ASN A 9 8.78 70.57 -4.20
C ASN A 9 9.95 69.75 -4.81
N VAL A 10 11.13 70.35 -4.95
CA VAL A 10 12.32 69.67 -5.49
C VAL A 10 12.86 68.58 -4.56
N VAL A 11 12.61 68.67 -3.24
CA VAL A 11 12.91 67.60 -2.29
C VAL A 11 11.87 66.49 -2.39
N ASP A 12 10.58 66.83 -2.43
CA ASP A 12 9.47 65.86 -2.54
C ASP A 12 9.53 65.05 -3.85
N GLU A 13 9.87 65.70 -4.98
CA GLU A 13 10.11 65.05 -6.27
C GLU A 13 11.31 64.08 -6.20
N ARG A 14 12.37 64.47 -5.49
CA ARG A 14 13.57 63.66 -5.30
C ARG A 14 13.34 62.46 -4.38
N GLU A 15 12.55 62.61 -3.32
CA GLU A 15 12.15 61.49 -2.46
C GLU A 15 11.25 60.51 -3.20
N LYS A 16 10.24 60.99 -3.96
CA LYS A 16 9.40 60.14 -4.83
C LYS A 16 10.24 59.38 -5.87
N TYR A 17 11.23 60.04 -6.47
CA TYR A 17 12.16 59.40 -7.40
C TYR A 17 12.95 58.27 -6.71
N PHE A 18 13.53 58.52 -5.53
CA PHE A 18 14.25 57.49 -4.76
C PHE A 18 13.33 56.36 -4.28
N GLN A 19 12.10 56.65 -3.85
CA GLN A 19 11.11 55.63 -3.50
C GLN A 19 10.80 54.74 -4.70
N SER A 20 10.58 55.31 -5.89
CA SER A 20 10.35 54.52 -7.12
C SER A 20 11.56 53.66 -7.54
N LEU A 21 12.79 54.08 -7.21
CA LEU A 21 14.01 53.28 -7.41
C LEU A 21 14.11 52.14 -6.38
N ILE A 22 13.77 52.41 -5.12
CA ILE A 22 13.73 51.41 -4.05
C ILE A 22 12.69 50.34 -4.41
N GLU A 23 11.47 50.72 -4.80
CA GLU A 23 10.41 49.79 -5.23
C GLU A 23 10.88 48.90 -6.38
N LYS A 24 11.38 49.50 -7.48
CA LYS A 24 11.94 48.75 -8.62
C LYS A 24 13.08 47.81 -8.22
N SER A 25 13.98 48.24 -7.34
CA SER A 25 15.07 47.37 -6.87
C SER A 25 14.54 46.18 -6.05
N GLN A 26 13.52 46.39 -5.21
CA GLN A 26 12.89 45.33 -4.44
C GLN A 26 12.09 44.37 -5.32
N GLU A 27 11.43 44.85 -6.36
CA GLU A 27 10.78 44.00 -7.37
C GLU A 27 11.79 43.15 -8.14
N MET A 28 12.89 43.75 -8.61
CA MET A 28 13.99 43.00 -9.24
C MET A 28 14.52 41.92 -8.28
N ILE A 29 14.83 42.26 -7.03
CA ILE A 29 15.31 41.30 -6.02
C ILE A 29 14.30 40.16 -5.78
N LYS A 30 12.98 40.43 -5.73
CA LYS A 30 11.93 39.39 -5.62
C LYS A 30 11.91 38.42 -6.81
N THR A 31 12.41 38.83 -7.98
CA THR A 31 12.54 37.96 -9.17
C THR A 31 13.87 37.20 -9.26
N TRP A 32 14.90 37.60 -8.50
CA TRP A 32 16.22 36.96 -8.51
C TRP A 32 16.17 35.52 -7.98
N HIS A 33 16.94 34.63 -8.61
CA HIS A 33 16.92 33.20 -8.34
C HIS A 33 17.35 32.76 -6.93
N ASP A 34 18.12 33.61 -6.24
CA ASP A 34 18.64 33.33 -4.89
C ASP A 34 17.84 34.06 -3.79
N SER A 35 16.87 34.89 -4.16
CA SER A 35 15.93 35.45 -3.20
C SER A 35 15.00 34.37 -2.68
N VAL A 36 14.47 34.55 -1.47
CA VAL A 36 13.48 33.63 -0.88
C VAL A 36 12.28 33.43 -1.82
N GLN A 37 11.79 34.51 -2.44
CA GLN A 37 10.67 34.45 -3.37
C GLN A 37 11.04 33.75 -4.70
N GLY A 38 12.24 34.00 -5.23
CA GLY A 38 12.76 33.29 -6.40
C GLY A 38 12.93 31.79 -6.14
N HIS A 39 13.38 31.40 -4.95
CA HIS A 39 13.48 30.01 -4.53
C HIS A 39 12.10 29.35 -4.41
N ILE A 40 11.11 30.02 -3.80
CA ILE A 40 9.71 29.57 -3.77
C ILE A 40 9.18 29.35 -5.19
N ASN A 41 9.33 30.35 -6.07
CA ASN A 41 8.91 30.28 -7.47
C ASN A 41 9.59 29.13 -8.24
N LYS A 42 10.87 28.85 -7.96
CA LYS A 42 11.65 27.74 -8.54
C LYS A 42 11.15 26.39 -8.05
N VAL A 43 10.89 26.24 -6.76
CA VAL A 43 10.29 25.03 -6.15
C VAL A 43 8.87 24.80 -6.66
N GLU A 44 8.06 25.85 -6.85
CA GLU A 44 6.75 25.74 -7.48
C GLU A 44 6.81 25.27 -8.94
N LYS A 45 7.71 25.84 -9.75
CA LYS A 45 7.92 25.38 -11.14
C LYS A 45 8.34 23.92 -11.17
N GLN A 46 9.21 23.48 -10.25
CA GLN A 46 9.59 22.07 -10.11
C GLN A 46 8.42 21.17 -9.67
N LYS A 47 7.59 21.60 -8.70
CA LYS A 47 6.36 20.89 -8.30
C LYS A 47 5.38 20.74 -9.47
N LYS A 48 5.13 21.83 -10.22
CA LYS A 48 4.25 21.85 -11.41
C LYS A 48 4.79 20.93 -12.52
N LEU A 49 6.10 20.94 -12.78
CA LEU A 49 6.76 20.02 -13.72
C LEU A 49 6.69 18.55 -13.28
N LYS A 50 6.86 18.26 -11.98
CA LYS A 50 6.72 16.91 -11.44
C LYS A 50 5.27 16.42 -11.60
N LEU A 51 4.29 17.22 -11.17
CA LEU A 51 2.87 16.91 -11.31
C LEU A 51 2.48 16.65 -12.77
N ALA A 52 3.03 17.41 -13.73
CA ALA A 52 2.79 17.17 -15.15
C ALA A 52 3.38 15.82 -15.65
N LYS A 53 4.57 15.43 -15.16
CA LYS A 53 5.17 14.11 -15.44
C LYS A 53 4.37 12.97 -14.80
N ASP A 54 3.97 13.14 -13.54
CA ASP A 54 3.21 12.14 -12.79
C ASP A 54 1.81 11.94 -13.44
N LEU A 55 1.13 13.04 -13.83
CA LEU A 55 -0.13 12.98 -14.58
C LEU A 55 0.03 12.36 -15.96
N LYS A 56 1.15 12.59 -16.66
CA LYS A 56 1.43 11.89 -17.93
C LYS A 56 1.62 10.40 -17.68
N MET A 57 2.44 10.00 -16.70
CA MET A 57 2.64 8.60 -16.34
C MET A 57 1.32 7.90 -15.98
N ILE A 58 0.43 8.57 -15.24
CA ILE A 58 -0.91 8.05 -14.92
C ILE A 58 -1.79 7.89 -16.17
N ARG A 59 -1.74 8.83 -17.13
CA ARG A 59 -2.44 8.69 -18.43
C ARG A 59 -1.87 7.54 -19.23
N ASP A 60 -0.56 7.44 -19.36
CA ASP A 60 0.12 6.39 -20.13
C ASP A 60 -0.14 5.00 -19.50
N PHE A 61 -0.17 4.90 -18.17
CA PHE A 61 -0.55 3.68 -17.45
C PHE A 61 -2.04 3.33 -17.61
N LYS A 62 -2.93 4.33 -17.59
CA LYS A 62 -4.38 4.15 -17.86
C LYS A 62 -4.66 3.81 -19.32
N ALA A 63 -3.80 4.25 -20.26
CA ALA A 63 -3.83 3.86 -21.67
C ALA A 63 -3.33 2.42 -21.85
N LYS A 64 -2.26 2.00 -21.15
CA LYS A 64 -1.83 0.59 -21.12
C LYS A 64 -2.89 -0.34 -20.52
N LYS A 65 -3.58 0.07 -19.44
CA LYS A 65 -4.80 -0.60 -18.93
C LYS A 65 -6.05 -0.46 -19.84
N LYS A 66 -5.93 0.21 -20.98
CA LYS A 66 -6.95 0.31 -22.04
C LYS A 66 -6.55 -0.39 -23.34
N VAL A 67 -5.36 -0.99 -23.42
CA VAL A 67 -5.19 -2.18 -24.27
C VAL A 67 -6.23 -3.17 -23.75
N LYS A 68 -7.07 -3.70 -24.65
CA LYS A 68 -8.11 -4.66 -24.26
C LYS A 68 -7.44 -5.81 -23.51
N ASN A 69 -8.07 -6.29 -22.45
CA ASN A 69 -7.91 -7.71 -22.17
C ASN A 69 -8.42 -8.42 -23.43
N ASN A 70 -7.54 -9.09 -24.16
CA ASN A 70 -8.00 -10.08 -25.14
C ASN A 70 -8.44 -11.28 -24.29
N ASP A 71 -9.68 -11.24 -23.80
CA ASP A 71 -10.23 -12.29 -22.94
C ASP A 71 -10.23 -13.65 -23.68
N GLU A 72 -10.25 -13.62 -25.02
CA GLU A 72 -9.93 -14.74 -25.93
C GLU A 72 -8.53 -15.33 -25.69
N VAL A 73 -7.47 -14.51 -25.77
CA VAL A 73 -6.07 -14.95 -25.51
C VAL A 73 -5.89 -15.39 -24.04
N ILE A 74 -6.65 -14.82 -23.11
CA ILE A 74 -6.65 -15.25 -21.70
C ILE A 74 -7.38 -16.58 -21.50
N LYS A 75 -8.39 -16.90 -22.32
CA LYS A 75 -9.03 -18.22 -22.37
C LYS A 75 -8.12 -19.26 -23.02
N GLU A 76 -7.61 -18.97 -24.21
CA GLU A 76 -6.66 -19.82 -24.96
C GLU A 76 -5.44 -20.21 -24.08
N ALA A 77 -4.86 -19.25 -23.36
CA ALA A 77 -3.77 -19.51 -22.44
C ALA A 77 -4.18 -20.39 -21.23
N LYS A 78 -5.41 -20.29 -20.72
CA LYS A 78 -5.92 -21.17 -19.65
C LYS A 78 -6.21 -22.57 -20.16
N GLU A 79 -6.82 -22.69 -21.34
CA GLU A 79 -7.12 -23.96 -21.99
C GLU A 79 -5.83 -24.73 -22.28
N LEU A 80 -4.78 -24.05 -22.77
CA LEU A 80 -3.43 -24.63 -22.90
C LEU A 80 -2.86 -25.07 -21.55
N ILE A 81 -2.90 -24.22 -20.50
CA ILE A 81 -2.42 -24.58 -19.15
C ILE A 81 -3.19 -25.78 -18.56
N PHE A 82 -4.49 -25.88 -18.82
CA PHE A 82 -5.29 -27.03 -18.42
C PHE A 82 -4.87 -28.29 -19.21
N GLN A 83 -4.81 -28.20 -20.55
CA GLN A 83 -4.44 -29.30 -21.43
C GLN A 83 -3.02 -29.82 -21.19
N ASP A 84 -2.06 -28.97 -20.80
CA ASP A 84 -0.70 -29.38 -20.41
C ASP A 84 -0.60 -29.89 -18.97
N SER A 85 -1.59 -29.65 -18.11
CA SER A 85 -1.56 -30.14 -16.73
C SER A 85 -1.61 -31.67 -16.65
N CYS A 86 -1.09 -32.26 -15.56
CA CYS A 86 -1.08 -33.72 -15.38
C CYS A 86 -2.50 -34.31 -15.41
N TYR A 87 -3.42 -33.68 -14.67
CA TYR A 87 -4.81 -34.12 -14.56
C TYR A 87 -5.66 -33.72 -15.78
N GLY A 88 -5.38 -32.59 -16.42
CA GLY A 88 -6.04 -32.19 -17.67
C GLY A 88 -5.69 -33.12 -18.84
N ARG A 89 -4.43 -33.55 -18.98
CA ARG A 89 -4.05 -34.61 -19.95
C ARG A 89 -4.79 -35.91 -19.71
N GLN A 90 -4.94 -36.32 -18.44
CA GLN A 90 -5.72 -37.51 -18.09
C GLN A 90 -7.21 -37.33 -18.44
N LEU A 91 -7.80 -36.16 -18.18
CA LEU A 91 -9.19 -35.85 -18.54
C LEU A 91 -9.42 -35.84 -20.06
N MET A 92 -8.54 -35.20 -20.83
CA MET A 92 -8.61 -35.23 -22.30
C MET A 92 -8.42 -36.64 -22.85
N SER A 93 -7.56 -37.47 -22.23
CA SER A 93 -7.43 -38.89 -22.59
C SER A 93 -8.71 -39.69 -22.31
N ALA A 94 -9.41 -39.42 -21.20
CA ALA A 94 -10.68 -40.06 -20.88
C ALA A 94 -11.82 -39.60 -21.80
N LEU A 95 -11.82 -38.33 -22.23
CA LEU A 95 -12.74 -37.82 -23.25
C LEU A 95 -12.54 -38.49 -24.60
N LEU A 96 -11.28 -38.63 -25.05
CA LEU A 96 -10.93 -39.35 -26.28
C LEU A 96 -11.34 -40.83 -26.20
N GLU A 97 -11.08 -41.52 -25.08
CA GLU A 97 -11.55 -42.89 -24.86
C GLU A 97 -13.10 -42.98 -24.94
N SER A 98 -13.81 -42.05 -24.30
CA SER A 98 -15.27 -41.97 -24.37
C SER A 98 -15.79 -41.75 -25.80
N LYS A 99 -15.08 -41.02 -26.66
CA LYS A 99 -15.47 -40.78 -28.06
C LYS A 99 -15.17 -41.97 -28.95
N VAL A 100 -14.02 -42.63 -28.79
CA VAL A 100 -13.68 -43.88 -29.50
C VAL A 100 -14.68 -45.00 -29.19
N LEU A 101 -15.17 -45.10 -27.95
CA LEU A 101 -16.22 -46.05 -27.57
C LEU A 101 -17.57 -45.72 -28.23
N GLU A 102 -17.93 -44.43 -28.32
CA GLU A 102 -19.15 -43.95 -28.97
C GLU A 102 -19.14 -44.21 -30.49
N GLU A 103 -18.03 -43.94 -31.18
CA GLU A 103 -17.84 -44.28 -32.59
C GLU A 103 -17.92 -45.79 -32.84
N ARG A 104 -17.31 -46.60 -31.97
CA ARG A 104 -17.34 -48.06 -32.05
C ARG A 104 -18.75 -48.62 -31.87
N GLU A 105 -19.55 -48.04 -30.97
CA GLU A 105 -20.98 -48.36 -30.85
C GLU A 105 -21.76 -48.05 -32.14
N ALA A 106 -21.50 -46.89 -32.76
CA ALA A 106 -22.16 -46.48 -34.00
C ALA A 106 -21.83 -47.45 -35.16
N GLN A 107 -20.56 -47.83 -35.30
CA GLN A 107 -20.12 -48.83 -36.29
C GLN A 107 -20.80 -50.19 -36.07
N ILE A 108 -20.93 -50.64 -34.81
CA ILE A 108 -21.62 -51.90 -34.47
C ILE A 108 -23.13 -51.84 -34.78
N LYS A 109 -23.78 -50.70 -34.58
CA LYS A 109 -25.20 -50.50 -34.97
C LYS A 109 -25.37 -50.58 -36.49
N PHE A 110 -24.57 -49.83 -37.24
CA PHE A 110 -24.60 -49.81 -38.70
C PHE A 110 -24.36 -51.20 -39.33
N GLN A 111 -23.39 -51.97 -38.81
CA GLN A 111 -23.16 -53.35 -39.26
C GLN A 111 -24.33 -54.30 -38.99
N ARG A 112 -25.13 -54.07 -37.93
CA ARG A 112 -26.33 -54.86 -37.64
C ARG A 112 -27.49 -54.50 -38.55
N GLU A 113 -27.61 -53.24 -38.94
CA GLU A 113 -28.64 -52.74 -39.86
C GLU A 113 -28.44 -53.27 -41.28
N ILE A 114 -27.20 -53.26 -41.79
CA ILE A 114 -26.86 -53.86 -43.09
C ILE A 114 -27.31 -55.33 -43.13
N ARG A 115 -26.87 -56.15 -42.16
CA ARG A 115 -27.19 -57.59 -42.10
C ARG A 115 -28.68 -57.90 -42.04
N LYS A 116 -29.48 -57.07 -41.36
CA LYS A 116 -30.95 -57.20 -41.39
C LYS A 116 -31.50 -56.98 -42.79
N SER A 117 -31.07 -55.89 -43.45
CA SER A 117 -31.52 -55.54 -44.80
C SER A 117 -31.10 -56.54 -45.89
N GLU A 118 -30.10 -57.38 -45.62
CA GLU A 118 -29.68 -58.48 -46.49
C GLU A 118 -30.63 -59.69 -46.33
N ILE A 119 -30.85 -60.13 -45.08
CA ILE A 119 -31.75 -61.24 -44.72
C ILE A 119 -33.19 -60.97 -45.20
N GLU A 120 -33.67 -59.74 -45.03
CA GLU A 120 -35.02 -59.33 -45.47
C GLU A 120 -35.19 -59.49 -46.99
N LYS A 121 -34.21 -59.06 -47.80
CA LYS A 121 -34.25 -59.21 -49.27
C LYS A 121 -34.24 -60.67 -49.68
N GLU A 122 -33.36 -61.48 -49.10
CA GLU A 122 -33.23 -62.91 -49.41
C GLU A 122 -34.53 -63.70 -49.13
N SER A 123 -35.29 -63.30 -48.09
CA SER A 123 -36.60 -63.90 -47.80
C SER A 123 -37.68 -63.61 -48.87
N THR A 124 -37.63 -62.45 -49.53
CA THR A 124 -38.64 -62.04 -50.55
C THR A 124 -38.45 -62.74 -51.91
N LEU A 125 -37.24 -63.18 -52.22
CA LEU A 125 -36.95 -63.89 -53.47
C LEU A 125 -37.45 -65.34 -53.44
N ASN A 126 -37.27 -66.04 -52.33
CA ASN A 126 -37.66 -67.46 -52.21
C ASN A 126 -39.18 -67.69 -52.23
N THR A 127 -39.98 -66.68 -51.85
CA THR A 127 -41.44 -66.76 -51.81
C THR A 127 -42.12 -66.53 -53.16
N THR A 128 -41.49 -65.79 -54.08
CA THR A 128 -42.05 -65.54 -55.42
C THR A 128 -41.87 -66.73 -56.37
N SER A 129 -40.84 -67.55 -56.18
CA SER A 129 -40.53 -68.72 -57.02
C SER A 129 -41.50 -69.91 -56.93
N LEU A 130 -42.38 -69.98 -55.92
CA LEU A 130 -43.15 -71.20 -55.64
C LEU A 130 -44.51 -71.31 -56.36
N ILE A 131 -44.99 -70.23 -56.99
CA ILE A 131 -46.41 -70.09 -57.40
C ILE A 131 -46.67 -70.54 -58.87
N PHE A 132 -45.62 -70.66 -59.69
CA PHE A 132 -45.75 -70.67 -61.16
C PHE A 132 -46.02 -72.05 -61.82
N LEU A 133 -46.15 -73.16 -61.06
CA LEU A 133 -45.95 -74.52 -61.61
C LEU A 133 -47.19 -75.44 -61.71
N ASN A 134 -48.40 -75.02 -61.35
CA ASN A 134 -49.58 -75.91 -61.32
C ASN A 134 -50.85 -75.30 -61.92
N GLU A 135 -51.00 -75.29 -63.25
CA GLU A 135 -52.34 -75.35 -63.89
C GLU A 135 -52.30 -75.66 -65.40
N THR A 136 -52.59 -76.91 -65.80
CA THR A 136 -53.22 -77.25 -67.10
C THR A 136 -54.04 -78.54 -67.00
N GLU A 137 -55.34 -78.41 -67.30
CA GLU A 137 -56.27 -79.38 -67.91
C GLU A 137 -56.38 -80.81 -67.34
N LEU A 138 -57.60 -81.17 -66.88
CA LEU A 138 -57.98 -82.50 -66.41
C LEU A 138 -59.36 -82.93 -66.96
N ASP A 139 -59.44 -84.21 -67.31
CA ASP A 139 -60.52 -84.88 -68.06
C ASP A 139 -61.81 -85.12 -67.22
N GLU A 140 -62.92 -85.48 -67.85
CA GLU A 140 -64.25 -85.45 -67.22
C GLU A 140 -64.45 -86.47 -66.08
N LYS A 141 -63.75 -87.61 -66.12
CA LYS A 141 -63.66 -88.52 -64.94
C LYS A 141 -62.89 -87.86 -63.78
N GLN A 142 -61.81 -87.13 -64.10
CA GLN A 142 -61.05 -86.37 -63.12
C GLN A 142 -61.86 -85.18 -62.60
N ARG A 143 -62.77 -84.56 -63.38
CA ARG A 143 -63.72 -83.53 -62.88
C ARG A 143 -64.62 -84.07 -61.77
N LYS A 144 -65.16 -85.29 -61.89
CA LYS A 144 -65.96 -85.93 -60.82
C LYS A 144 -65.12 -86.30 -59.59
N LEU A 145 -63.89 -86.79 -59.79
CA LEU A 145 -62.96 -87.06 -58.70
C LEU A 145 -62.54 -85.77 -57.97
N ASN A 146 -62.22 -84.72 -58.73
CA ASN A 146 -61.88 -83.39 -58.24
C ASN A 146 -63.06 -82.71 -57.56
N LYS A 147 -64.31 -82.99 -57.95
CA LYS A 147 -65.46 -82.50 -57.20
C LYS A 147 -65.52 -83.13 -55.80
N LYS A 148 -65.32 -84.45 -55.68
CA LYS A 148 -65.20 -85.12 -54.36
C LYS A 148 -63.97 -84.67 -53.56
N ARG A 149 -62.84 -84.38 -54.22
CA ARG A 149 -61.67 -83.77 -53.58
C ARG A 149 -62.00 -82.37 -53.06
N LYS A 150 -62.61 -81.50 -53.87
CA LYS A 150 -63.07 -80.16 -53.46
C LYS A 150 -64.13 -80.21 -52.36
N GLU A 151 -65.06 -81.16 -52.38
CA GLU A 151 -66.03 -81.38 -51.31
C GLU A 151 -65.33 -81.81 -50.00
N LYS A 152 -64.23 -82.58 -50.07
CA LYS A 152 -63.38 -82.92 -48.91
C LYS A 152 -62.50 -81.76 -48.47
N GLU A 153 -61.84 -81.06 -49.39
CA GLU A 153 -61.04 -79.85 -49.14
C GLU A 153 -61.90 -78.77 -48.45
N ILE A 154 -63.14 -78.55 -48.91
CA ILE A 154 -64.08 -77.63 -48.27
C ILE A 154 -64.48 -78.12 -46.86
N ALA A 155 -64.61 -79.43 -46.63
CA ALA A 155 -64.86 -79.95 -45.28
C ALA A 155 -63.65 -79.80 -44.35
N ASP A 156 -62.44 -80.08 -44.84
CA ASP A 156 -61.19 -79.92 -44.11
C ASP A 156 -60.91 -78.42 -43.81
N ILE A 157 -61.11 -77.53 -44.79
CA ILE A 157 -61.04 -76.05 -44.62
C ILE A 157 -62.07 -75.55 -43.61
N ASN A 158 -63.33 -76.03 -43.66
CA ASN A 158 -64.35 -75.62 -42.68
C ASN A 158 -63.99 -76.08 -41.25
N LYS A 159 -63.33 -77.24 -41.12
CA LYS A 159 -62.80 -77.72 -39.84
C LYS A 159 -61.64 -76.85 -39.36
N GLU A 160 -60.68 -76.52 -40.22
CA GLU A 160 -59.59 -75.59 -39.91
C GLU A 160 -60.10 -74.21 -39.49
N ILE A 161 -61.11 -73.65 -40.19
CA ILE A 161 -61.76 -72.39 -39.83
C ILE A 161 -62.44 -72.47 -38.44
N PHE A 162 -63.03 -73.60 -38.08
CA PHE A 162 -63.64 -73.81 -36.76
C PHE A 162 -62.57 -73.91 -35.64
N GLU A 163 -61.50 -74.67 -35.88
CA GLU A 163 -60.38 -74.80 -34.94
C GLU A 163 -59.63 -73.46 -34.77
N TRP A 164 -59.44 -72.70 -35.85
CA TRP A 164 -58.89 -71.34 -35.84
C TRP A 164 -59.78 -70.36 -35.04
N LYS A 165 -61.10 -70.38 -35.26
CA LYS A 165 -62.05 -69.57 -34.45
C LYS A 165 -61.96 -69.89 -32.97
N GLN A 166 -61.92 -71.18 -32.60
CA GLN A 166 -61.69 -71.57 -31.20
C GLN A 166 -60.33 -71.08 -30.67
N SER A 167 -59.27 -71.11 -31.49
CA SER A 167 -57.96 -70.58 -31.09
C SER A 167 -58.05 -69.08 -30.78
N CYS A 168 -58.61 -68.28 -31.68
CA CYS A 168 -58.78 -66.84 -31.46
C CYS A 168 -59.69 -66.50 -30.26
N GLU A 169 -60.72 -67.31 -29.96
CA GLU A 169 -61.54 -67.14 -28.75
C GLU A 169 -60.81 -67.50 -27.45
N ARG A 170 -59.84 -68.42 -27.48
CA ARG A 170 -58.95 -68.70 -26.34
C ARG A 170 -57.93 -67.57 -26.18
N GLU A 171 -57.39 -67.10 -27.30
CA GLU A 171 -56.39 -66.03 -27.37
C GLU A 171 -56.95 -64.70 -26.85
N LYS A 172 -58.14 -64.29 -27.29
CA LYS A 172 -58.85 -63.11 -26.74
C LYS A 172 -59.01 -63.18 -25.22
N ARG A 173 -59.48 -64.32 -24.69
CA ARG A 173 -59.63 -64.53 -23.23
C ARG A 173 -58.30 -64.56 -22.47
N ASN A 174 -57.20 -64.95 -23.11
CA ASN A 174 -55.86 -64.84 -22.53
C ASN A 174 -55.35 -63.39 -22.55
N GLU A 175 -55.68 -62.62 -23.58
CA GLU A 175 -55.30 -61.22 -23.71
C GLU A 175 -56.09 -60.32 -22.73
N GLU A 176 -57.40 -60.55 -22.57
CA GLU A 176 -58.22 -59.93 -21.51
C GLU A 176 -57.66 -60.19 -20.10
N ARG A 177 -57.08 -61.38 -19.86
CA ARG A 177 -56.41 -61.71 -18.59
C ARG A 177 -55.08 -60.97 -18.43
N ARG A 178 -54.27 -60.87 -19.49
CA ARG A 178 -53.03 -60.08 -19.49
C ARG A 178 -53.29 -58.61 -19.23
N GLN A 179 -54.32 -58.03 -19.86
CA GLN A 179 -54.72 -56.64 -19.67
C GLN A 179 -55.08 -56.36 -18.20
N LYS A 180 -55.88 -57.22 -17.55
CA LYS A 180 -56.21 -57.08 -16.13
C LYS A 180 -54.99 -57.18 -15.20
N ILE A 181 -54.10 -58.14 -15.45
CA ILE A 181 -52.84 -58.27 -14.69
C ILE A 181 -51.96 -57.01 -14.86
N ASN A 182 -51.89 -56.47 -16.08
CA ASN A 182 -51.14 -55.24 -16.37
C ASN A 182 -51.78 -54.02 -15.68
N GLU A 183 -53.11 -53.88 -15.69
CA GLU A 183 -53.80 -52.84 -14.93
C GLU A 183 -53.54 -52.92 -13.42
N GLU A 184 -53.53 -54.11 -12.84
CA GLU A 184 -53.22 -54.32 -11.42
C GLU A 184 -51.76 -53.97 -11.10
N GLN A 185 -50.81 -54.34 -11.98
CA GLN A 185 -49.41 -53.96 -11.86
C GLN A 185 -49.21 -52.44 -11.98
N ILE A 186 -49.86 -51.78 -12.95
CA ILE A 186 -49.82 -50.32 -13.13
C ILE A 186 -50.37 -49.59 -11.89
N LYS A 187 -51.48 -50.07 -11.31
CA LYS A 187 -52.03 -49.51 -10.05
C LYS A 187 -51.03 -49.62 -8.89
N GLN A 188 -50.37 -50.77 -8.72
CA GLN A 188 -49.34 -50.97 -7.70
C GLN A 188 -48.10 -50.09 -7.92
N ILE A 189 -47.69 -49.86 -9.16
CA ILE A 189 -46.59 -48.93 -9.49
C ILE A 189 -46.96 -47.50 -9.06
N ILE A 190 -48.13 -46.99 -9.48
CA ILE A 190 -48.60 -45.64 -9.14
C ILE A 190 -48.74 -45.46 -7.62
N GLU A 191 -49.26 -46.46 -6.90
CA GLU A 191 -49.33 -46.46 -5.45
C GLU A 191 -47.96 -46.39 -4.76
N ASN A 192 -46.93 -46.99 -5.34
CA ASN A 192 -45.58 -46.98 -4.77
C ASN A 192 -44.81 -45.71 -5.15
N GLU A 193 -44.98 -45.20 -6.37
CA GLU A 193 -44.45 -43.91 -6.81
C GLU A 193 -45.02 -42.75 -5.96
N THR A 194 -46.32 -42.75 -5.68
CA THR A 194 -46.95 -41.72 -4.84
C THR A 194 -46.49 -41.78 -3.37
N LYS A 195 -46.31 -42.99 -2.81
CA LYS A 195 -45.68 -43.18 -1.49
C LYS A 195 -44.26 -42.60 -1.47
N LEU A 196 -43.42 -42.96 -2.46
CA LEU A 196 -42.04 -42.45 -2.59
C LEU A 196 -41.99 -40.93 -2.75
N GLN A 197 -42.87 -40.33 -3.56
CA GLN A 197 -42.99 -38.87 -3.68
C GLN A 197 -43.34 -38.22 -2.34
N THR A 198 -44.27 -38.79 -1.54
CA THR A 198 -44.58 -38.24 -0.22
C THR A 198 -43.43 -38.38 0.79
N GLU A 199 -42.62 -39.45 0.72
CA GLU A 199 -41.40 -39.56 1.54
C GLU A 199 -40.34 -38.52 1.14
N ILE A 200 -40.09 -38.32 -0.15
CA ILE A 200 -39.13 -37.33 -0.65
C ILE A 200 -39.54 -35.93 -0.21
N LEU A 201 -40.81 -35.54 -0.47
CA LEU A 201 -41.40 -34.26 -0.04
C LEU A 201 -41.46 -34.07 1.48
N GLN A 202 -41.25 -35.12 2.28
CA GLN A 202 -41.15 -35.01 3.73
C GLN A 202 -39.68 -34.82 4.15
N ARG A 203 -38.75 -35.58 3.57
CA ARG A 203 -37.30 -35.43 3.81
C ARG A 203 -36.82 -34.03 3.43
N GLU A 204 -37.19 -33.52 2.25
CA GLU A 204 -36.89 -32.15 1.81
C GLU A 204 -37.36 -31.10 2.83
N LYS A 205 -38.56 -31.24 3.40
CA LYS A 205 -39.08 -30.31 4.42
C LYS A 205 -38.32 -30.38 5.73
N ASP A 206 -37.79 -31.54 6.10
CA ASP A 206 -37.05 -31.72 7.33
C ASP A 206 -35.58 -31.26 7.17
N GLU A 207 -34.95 -31.52 6.03
CA GLU A 207 -33.65 -30.93 5.63
C GLU A 207 -33.70 -29.39 5.61
N ILE A 208 -34.77 -28.79 5.07
CA ILE A 208 -34.97 -27.33 5.10
C ILE A 208 -35.03 -26.82 6.54
N LYS A 209 -35.73 -27.50 7.46
CA LYS A 209 -35.79 -27.11 8.88
C LYS A 209 -34.45 -27.23 9.59
N GLU A 210 -33.66 -28.25 9.28
CA GLU A 210 -32.30 -28.40 9.84
C GLU A 210 -31.39 -27.27 9.33
N TYR A 211 -31.47 -26.92 8.04
CA TYR A 211 -30.74 -25.78 7.48
C TYR A 211 -31.17 -24.43 8.09
N GLU A 212 -32.46 -24.22 8.33
CA GLU A 212 -32.96 -23.05 9.06
C GLU A 212 -32.45 -23.00 10.51
N GLN A 213 -32.38 -24.14 11.20
CA GLN A 213 -31.80 -24.21 12.55
C GLN A 213 -30.30 -23.86 12.54
N GLN A 214 -29.51 -24.55 11.71
CA GLN A 214 -28.07 -24.31 11.59
C GLN A 214 -27.75 -22.85 11.21
N THR A 215 -28.45 -22.28 10.23
CA THR A 215 -28.24 -20.87 9.84
C THR A 215 -28.65 -19.89 10.96
N ASN A 216 -29.65 -20.21 11.78
CA ASN A 216 -30.03 -19.39 12.93
C ASN A 216 -29.04 -19.52 14.12
N GLU A 217 -28.43 -20.68 14.33
CA GLU A 217 -27.31 -20.83 15.27
C GLU A 217 -26.07 -20.07 14.81
N LEU A 218 -25.71 -20.14 13.52
CA LEU A 218 -24.61 -19.36 12.95
C LEU A 218 -24.85 -17.84 13.08
N LYS A 219 -26.09 -17.36 12.94
CA LYS A 219 -26.45 -15.95 13.23
C LYS A 219 -26.21 -15.59 14.70
N LYS A 220 -26.68 -16.42 15.65
CA LYS A 220 -26.45 -16.22 17.10
C LYS A 220 -24.95 -16.20 17.44
N ASN A 221 -24.19 -17.14 16.88
CA ASN A 221 -22.75 -17.25 17.12
C ASN A 221 -21.97 -16.04 16.56
N ARG A 222 -22.32 -15.54 15.37
CA ARG A 222 -21.77 -14.28 14.84
C ARG A 222 -22.09 -13.09 15.75
N ALA A 223 -23.35 -12.91 16.15
CA ALA A 223 -23.74 -11.83 17.06
C ALA A 223 -23.03 -11.89 18.43
N ASN A 224 -22.74 -13.09 18.95
CA ASN A 224 -21.94 -13.28 20.16
C ASN A 224 -20.47 -12.87 19.95
N ILE A 225 -19.87 -13.20 18.80
CA ILE A 225 -18.52 -12.77 18.43
C ILE A 225 -18.48 -11.24 18.31
N ASP A 226 -19.40 -10.62 17.57
CA ASP A 226 -19.48 -9.17 17.36
C ASP A 226 -19.57 -8.41 18.71
N GLN A 227 -20.32 -8.95 19.68
CA GLN A 227 -20.38 -8.40 21.04
C GLN A 227 -19.08 -8.52 21.83
N GLN A 228 -18.35 -9.63 21.71
CA GLN A 228 -17.04 -9.79 22.34
C GLN A 228 -16.02 -8.83 21.71
N ASP A 229 -16.08 -8.69 20.40
CA ASP A 229 -15.21 -7.81 19.60
C ASP A 229 -15.43 -6.33 19.93
N GLU A 230 -16.69 -5.90 20.12
CA GLU A 230 -16.99 -4.52 20.53
C GLU A 230 -16.56 -4.22 21.97
N ARG A 231 -16.71 -5.19 22.90
CA ARG A 231 -16.16 -5.09 24.27
C ARG A 231 -14.63 -4.96 24.22
N LEU A 232 -13.95 -5.74 23.39
CA LEU A 232 -12.50 -5.66 23.18
C LEU A 232 -12.11 -4.27 22.62
N ARG A 233 -12.82 -3.76 21.61
CA ARG A 233 -12.62 -2.41 21.05
C ARG A 233 -12.86 -1.31 22.09
N GLU A 234 -13.80 -1.47 23.01
CA GLU A 234 -14.02 -0.52 24.12
C GLU A 234 -12.85 -0.53 25.14
N VAL A 235 -12.35 -1.72 25.51
CA VAL A 235 -11.16 -1.86 26.38
C VAL A 235 -9.92 -1.23 25.73
N TRP A 236 -9.69 -1.47 24.44
CA TRP A 236 -8.57 -0.86 23.70
C TRP A 236 -8.69 0.67 23.59
N ARG A 237 -9.89 1.23 23.35
CA ARG A 237 -10.12 2.68 23.39
C ARG A 237 -9.75 3.25 24.78
N LYS A 238 -10.31 2.69 25.85
CA LYS A 238 -10.00 3.09 27.24
C LYS A 238 -8.51 2.98 27.59
N TYR A 239 -7.78 2.02 27.01
CA TYR A 239 -6.33 1.89 27.17
C TYR A 239 -5.55 2.97 26.40
N GLN A 240 -5.89 3.22 25.13
CA GLN A 240 -5.24 4.26 24.32
C GLN A 240 -5.48 5.66 24.87
N ASP A 241 -6.67 5.96 25.37
CA ASP A 241 -6.96 7.27 25.99
C ASP A 241 -6.18 7.47 27.29
N ARG A 242 -5.99 6.41 28.10
CA ARG A 242 -5.09 6.44 29.27
C ARG A 242 -3.63 6.71 28.89
N ILE A 243 -3.16 6.23 27.74
CA ILE A 243 -1.82 6.55 27.21
C ILE A 243 -1.77 8.02 26.78
N ARG A 244 -2.70 8.47 25.93
CA ARG A 244 -2.76 9.86 25.43
C ARG A 244 -2.82 10.89 26.55
N CYS A 245 -3.57 10.62 27.62
CA CYS A 245 -3.62 11.48 28.80
C CYS A 245 -2.28 11.55 29.56
N LYS A 246 -1.53 10.44 29.64
CA LYS A 246 -0.17 10.42 30.23
C LYS A 246 0.83 11.16 29.34
N GLU A 247 0.81 10.91 28.03
CA GLU A 247 1.66 11.60 27.05
C GLU A 247 1.42 13.11 27.12
N LYS A 248 0.16 13.55 27.08
CA LYS A 248 -0.21 14.97 27.21
C LYS A 248 0.28 15.57 28.52
N ALA A 249 0.11 14.89 29.66
CA ALA A 249 0.62 15.38 30.94
C ALA A 249 2.16 15.52 30.97
N VAL A 250 2.89 14.66 30.26
CA VAL A 250 4.34 14.78 30.09
C VAL A 250 4.71 15.95 29.18
N PHE A 251 4.03 16.14 28.05
CA PHE A 251 4.24 17.31 27.18
C PHE A 251 3.91 18.63 27.89
N ASP A 252 2.77 18.71 28.57
CA ASP A 252 2.37 19.88 29.37
C ASP A 252 3.41 20.20 30.45
N LYS A 253 4.01 19.19 31.08
CA LYS A 253 5.12 19.39 32.02
C LYS A 253 6.38 19.93 31.31
N ILE A 254 6.82 19.32 30.22
CA ILE A 254 8.01 19.75 29.45
C ILE A 254 7.85 21.21 28.98
N HIS A 255 6.66 21.61 28.54
CA HIS A 255 6.38 23.00 28.16
C HIS A 255 6.43 23.96 29.35
N ARG A 256 5.93 23.57 30.54
CA ARG A 256 6.06 24.37 31.78
C ARG A 256 7.52 24.51 32.21
N ASP A 257 8.27 23.41 32.26
CA ASP A 257 9.67 23.38 32.68
C ASP A 257 10.54 24.23 31.71
N SER A 258 10.25 24.18 30.41
CA SER A 258 10.88 25.03 29.38
C SER A 258 10.55 26.52 29.57
N SER A 259 9.28 26.85 29.84
CA SER A 259 8.83 28.22 30.12
C SER A 259 9.49 28.79 31.38
N LEU A 260 9.50 28.03 32.48
CA LEU A 260 10.17 28.40 33.74
C LEU A 260 11.67 28.61 33.53
N LYS A 261 12.35 27.73 32.78
CA LYS A 261 13.77 27.91 32.44
C LYS A 261 14.02 29.19 31.64
N SER A 262 13.12 29.55 30.71
CA SER A 262 13.19 30.81 29.96
C SER A 262 12.98 32.03 30.86
N GLN A 263 12.00 31.98 31.76
CA GLN A 263 11.75 33.03 32.76
C GLN A 263 12.95 33.22 33.70
N MET A 264 13.53 32.13 34.23
CA MET A 264 14.74 32.20 35.06
C MET A 264 15.93 32.75 34.29
N ALA A 265 16.14 32.35 33.03
CA ALA A 265 17.20 32.94 32.19
C ALA A 265 16.98 34.44 31.93
N SER A 266 15.74 34.92 31.93
CA SER A 266 15.42 36.35 31.87
C SER A 266 15.70 37.07 33.18
N THR A 267 15.32 36.50 34.34
CA THR A 267 15.59 37.14 35.64
C THR A 267 17.06 37.16 35.98
N TYR A 268 17.84 36.11 35.67
CA TYR A 268 19.30 36.13 35.80
C TYR A 268 19.95 37.27 34.99
N LYS A 269 19.51 37.51 33.75
CA LYS A 269 19.99 38.65 32.94
C LYS A 269 19.60 40.02 33.51
N ILE A 270 18.50 40.11 34.25
CA ILE A 270 18.11 41.34 34.96
C ILE A 270 19.03 41.56 36.18
N PHE A 271 19.31 40.52 36.96
CA PHE A 271 20.27 40.61 38.08
C PHE A 271 21.70 40.89 37.62
N GLU A 272 22.15 40.28 36.52
CA GLU A 272 23.45 40.52 35.89
C GLU A 272 23.59 42.00 35.47
N LYS A 273 22.57 42.58 34.82
CA LYS A 273 22.53 44.01 34.52
C LYS A 273 22.56 44.87 35.77
N LEU A 274 21.70 44.60 36.76
CA LEU A 274 21.62 45.37 38.01
C LEU A 274 22.94 45.34 38.80
N ASN A 275 23.67 44.24 38.78
CA ASN A 275 25.00 44.18 39.37
C ASN A 275 25.99 44.99 38.53
N SER A 276 26.03 44.84 37.20
CA SER A 276 26.89 45.66 36.34
C SER A 276 26.64 47.17 36.46
N GLU A 277 25.42 47.59 36.82
CA GLU A 277 25.06 48.98 37.10
C GLU A 277 25.49 49.44 38.50
N LYS A 278 25.51 48.55 39.50
CA LYS A 278 26.10 48.83 40.82
C LYS A 278 27.62 48.93 40.73
N ASP A 279 28.24 47.99 40.03
CA ASP A 279 29.69 47.93 39.84
C ASP A 279 30.19 49.18 39.08
N LYS A 280 29.44 49.63 38.05
CA LYS A 280 29.66 50.94 37.42
C LYS A 280 29.54 52.08 38.41
N LYS A 281 28.42 52.23 39.13
CA LYS A 281 28.23 53.30 40.13
C LYS A 281 29.32 53.32 41.22
N TYR A 282 29.84 52.16 41.60
CA TYR A 282 30.97 52.04 42.51
C TYR A 282 32.27 52.51 41.86
N ASN A 283 32.58 52.05 40.65
CA ASN A 283 33.76 52.49 39.90
C ASN A 283 33.71 54.00 39.59
N ASP A 284 32.57 54.53 39.13
CA ASP A 284 32.32 55.95 38.90
C ASP A 284 32.60 56.79 40.17
N PHE A 285 32.24 56.27 41.35
CA PHE A 285 32.51 56.91 42.65
C PHE A 285 34.01 56.86 43.00
N ILE A 286 34.68 55.73 42.78
CA ILE A 286 36.13 55.59 42.99
C ILE A 286 36.92 56.50 42.04
N GLU A 287 36.58 56.52 40.75
CA GLU A 287 37.18 57.40 39.75
C GLU A 287 36.95 58.88 40.08
N ALA A 288 35.73 59.26 40.49
CA ALA A 288 35.45 60.63 40.95
C ALA A 288 36.18 61.00 42.25
N GLY A 289 36.49 60.03 43.12
CA GLY A 289 37.34 60.21 44.30
C GLY A 289 38.80 60.43 43.92
N VAL A 290 39.37 59.55 43.10
CA VAL A 290 40.74 59.66 42.57
C VAL A 290 40.93 60.96 41.80
N ALA A 291 39.97 61.35 40.96
CA ALA A 291 40.02 62.61 40.22
C ALA A 291 39.98 63.87 41.11
N LYS A 292 39.41 63.80 42.32
CA LYS A 292 39.45 64.89 43.31
C LYS A 292 40.82 64.98 43.98
N GLU A 293 41.42 63.85 44.36
CA GLU A 293 42.76 63.87 44.98
C GLU A 293 43.86 64.22 43.96
N LEU A 294 43.76 63.77 42.71
CA LEU A 294 44.67 64.20 41.64
C LEU A 294 44.60 65.73 41.39
N LYS A 295 43.42 66.34 41.52
CA LYS A 295 43.30 67.81 41.50
C LYS A 295 43.96 68.47 42.70
N ARG A 296 43.75 67.94 43.91
CA ARG A 296 44.39 68.45 45.15
C ARG A 296 45.91 68.38 45.09
N LEU A 297 46.47 67.28 44.56
CA LEU A 297 47.91 67.12 44.30
C LEU A 297 48.41 68.16 43.29
N ASN A 298 47.78 68.27 42.11
CA ASN A 298 48.18 69.28 41.12
C ASN A 298 48.08 70.71 41.65
N GLU A 299 47.05 71.04 42.44
CA GLU A 299 46.90 72.35 43.10
C GLU A 299 47.93 72.60 44.21
N HIS A 300 48.44 71.55 44.84
CA HIS A 300 49.52 71.65 45.83
C HIS A 300 50.87 71.87 45.13
N ASP A 301 51.18 71.06 44.13
CA ASP A 301 52.43 71.12 43.37
C ASP A 301 52.54 72.45 42.61
N GLN A 302 51.45 72.98 42.06
CA GLN A 302 51.41 74.31 41.45
C GLN A 302 51.76 75.41 42.47
N LYS A 303 51.23 75.36 43.70
CA LYS A 303 51.56 76.31 44.77
C LYS A 303 53.03 76.17 45.20
N GLU A 304 53.59 74.97 45.20
CA GLU A 304 55.00 74.73 45.50
C GLU A 304 55.91 75.31 44.40
N ILE A 305 55.53 75.16 43.13
CA ILE A 305 56.20 75.76 41.96
C ILE A 305 56.13 77.30 42.04
N ASP A 306 54.96 77.88 42.30
CA ASP A 306 54.78 79.33 42.39
C ASP A 306 55.56 79.92 43.58
N ASN A 307 55.64 79.21 44.71
CA ASN A 307 56.50 79.58 45.84
C ASN A 307 57.99 79.52 45.48
N LYS A 308 58.45 78.45 44.81
CA LYS A 308 59.84 78.34 44.32
C LYS A 308 60.17 79.46 43.32
N ALA A 309 59.24 79.81 42.43
CA ALA A 309 59.37 80.93 41.50
C ALA A 309 59.44 82.29 42.21
N ASN A 310 58.62 82.52 43.24
CA ASN A 310 58.67 83.74 44.05
C ASN A 310 59.95 83.84 44.90
N ILE A 311 60.45 82.72 45.44
CA ILE A 311 61.77 82.67 46.10
C ILE A 311 62.87 83.00 45.09
N HIS A 312 62.81 82.47 43.87
CA HIS A 312 63.80 82.78 42.83
C HIS A 312 63.73 84.24 42.38
N LYS A 313 62.53 84.83 42.23
CA LYS A 313 62.36 86.28 41.96
C LYS A 313 62.95 87.13 43.08
N LYS A 314 62.65 86.82 44.35
CA LYS A 314 63.22 87.52 45.51
C LYS A 314 64.75 87.41 45.52
N ARG A 315 65.31 86.22 45.30
CA ARG A 315 66.77 86.03 45.16
C ARG A 315 67.32 86.85 44.00
N LYS A 316 66.69 86.83 42.81
CA LYS A 316 67.16 87.58 41.64
C LYS A 316 67.13 89.10 41.84
N ALA A 317 66.14 89.63 42.57
CA ALA A 317 66.12 91.03 42.99
C ALA A 317 67.24 91.33 43.99
N LEU A 318 67.46 90.46 44.98
CA LEU A 318 68.57 90.55 45.92
C LEU A 318 69.95 90.40 45.23
N ASP A 319 70.04 89.60 44.16
CA ASP A 319 71.22 89.44 43.31
C ASP A 319 71.42 90.65 42.38
N GLU A 320 70.37 91.42 42.08
CA GLU A 320 70.42 92.67 41.33
C GLU A 320 70.78 93.85 42.23
N GLU A 321 70.23 93.94 43.44
CA GLU A 321 70.70 94.84 44.51
C GLU A 321 72.15 94.54 44.89
N ASN A 322 72.50 93.27 45.12
CA ASN A 322 73.88 92.86 45.37
C ASN A 322 74.78 93.06 44.16
N LYS A 323 74.28 93.03 42.91
CA LYS A 323 75.07 93.44 41.74
C LYS A 323 75.31 94.93 41.71
N ILE A 324 74.33 95.76 42.01
CA ILE A 324 74.52 97.22 42.11
C ILE A 324 75.53 97.52 43.24
N LEU A 325 75.40 96.88 44.40
CA LEU A 325 76.37 96.96 45.50
C LEU A 325 77.74 96.39 45.11
N HIS A 326 77.81 95.31 44.33
CA HIS A 326 79.06 94.73 43.83
C HIS A 326 79.65 95.51 42.65
N GLU A 327 78.87 96.32 41.92
CA GLU A 327 79.35 97.22 40.87
C GLU A 327 79.84 98.55 41.47
N PHE A 328 79.15 99.10 42.48
CA PHE A 328 79.72 100.14 43.35
C PHE A 328 80.99 99.64 44.04
N LYS A 329 80.94 98.45 44.65
CA LYS A 329 82.12 97.84 45.27
C LYS A 329 83.17 97.45 44.23
N LYS A 330 82.85 97.17 42.97
CA LYS A 330 83.83 97.02 41.87
C LYS A 330 84.26 98.33 41.25
N GLN A 331 83.63 99.46 41.50
CA GLN A 331 84.21 100.75 41.16
C GLN A 331 85.29 101.08 42.21
N ILE A 332 84.95 100.91 43.50
CA ILE A 332 85.90 100.96 44.63
C ILE A 332 87.03 99.92 44.46
N ASP A 333 86.70 98.68 44.12
CA ASP A 333 87.64 97.57 43.97
C ASP A 333 88.15 97.39 42.53
N TYR A 334 87.85 98.27 41.58
CA TYR A 334 88.64 98.42 40.35
C TYR A 334 89.64 99.57 40.50
N ILE A 335 89.32 100.55 41.37
CA ILE A 335 90.32 101.44 41.96
C ILE A 335 91.32 100.64 42.82
N ASN A 336 90.92 99.53 43.47
CA ASN A 336 91.82 98.66 44.24
C ASN A 336 92.37 97.42 43.49
N GLU A 337 91.58 96.75 42.63
CA GLU A 337 91.96 95.52 41.90
C GLU A 337 92.17 95.74 40.39
N ILE A 338 93.06 96.68 40.08
CA ILE A 338 93.99 96.55 38.94
C ILE A 338 94.97 95.35 39.15
N ASN A 339 94.61 94.36 39.99
CA ASN A 339 95.45 93.38 40.68
C ASN A 339 94.85 91.91 40.78
N TYR A 340 94.66 91.15 39.66
CA TYR A 340 94.68 89.62 39.52
C TYR A 340 93.32 88.71 39.47
N SER A 341 93.26 87.31 39.49
CA SER A 341 92.13 86.35 38.94
C SER A 341 92.13 84.75 39.30
N ARG A 342 91.27 83.66 38.99
CA ARG A 342 89.93 83.20 38.32
C ARG A 342 89.62 81.58 38.28
N GLY A 343 88.42 80.93 37.94
CA GLY A 343 88.10 79.39 37.97
C GLY A 343 86.80 78.63 37.32
N THR A 344 86.54 77.25 37.43
CA THR A 344 85.47 76.29 36.75
C THR A 344 85.18 74.82 37.39
N ARG A 345 84.36 73.69 37.09
CA ARG A 345 83.21 73.07 36.21
C ARG A 345 82.66 71.58 36.63
N GLY A 346 81.68 70.81 35.98
CA GLY A 346 81.10 69.39 36.35
C GLY A 346 80.15 68.48 35.38
N ASN A 347 79.60 67.22 35.74
CA ASN A 347 78.80 66.11 34.95
C ASN A 347 78.04 64.95 35.80
N GLN A 348 77.31 63.78 35.50
CA GLN A 348 76.36 62.97 34.54
C GLN A 348 75.81 61.57 35.20
N GLN A 349 75.04 60.46 34.79
CA GLN A 349 74.20 59.77 33.67
C GLN A 349 73.25 58.50 34.12
N PHE A 350 72.60 57.58 33.26
CA PHE A 350 71.46 56.56 33.62
C PHE A 350 71.08 55.22 32.74
N PRO A 351 70.53 54.03 33.25
CA PRO A 351 69.90 52.82 32.49
C PRO A 351 68.73 51.84 33.11
N ILE A 352 68.02 50.86 32.38
CA ILE A 352 66.82 49.91 32.79
C ILE A 352 66.56 48.55 31.92
N ILE A 353 65.78 47.45 32.31
CA ILE A 353 65.27 46.22 31.46
C ILE A 353 63.81 45.53 31.72
N ARG A 354 63.42 44.27 31.26
CA ARG A 354 62.02 43.65 30.93
C ARG A 354 61.73 42.07 31.05
N GLU A 355 60.48 41.50 30.78
CA GLU A 355 60.06 40.23 29.98
C GLU A 355 58.62 39.50 30.24
N LYS A 356 58.15 38.44 29.45
CA LYS A 356 56.76 37.76 29.49
C LYS A 356 56.49 36.30 28.83
N PRO A 357 55.34 35.57 29.09
CA PRO A 357 55.00 34.14 28.67
C PRO A 357 53.76 33.84 27.70
N LYS A 358 53.28 32.55 27.52
CA LYS A 358 52.39 31.98 26.40
C LYS A 358 51.31 30.84 26.74
N LEU A 359 50.61 30.15 25.76
CA LEU A 359 49.32 29.32 25.86
C LEU A 359 49.24 27.91 25.10
N LYS A 360 48.17 27.04 25.26
CA LYS A 360 47.88 25.71 24.54
C LYS A 360 46.38 25.24 24.40
N ILE A 361 46.05 24.18 23.61
CA ILE A 361 44.69 23.68 23.14
C ILE A 361 44.57 22.11 23.01
N GLY A 362 43.36 21.49 22.94
CA GLY A 362 43.08 20.03 22.72
C GLY A 362 41.87 19.66 21.77
N ARG A 363 41.55 18.35 21.54
CA ARG A 363 40.62 17.80 20.48
C ARG A 363 39.61 16.71 20.94
N THR A 364 38.68 16.30 20.04
CA THR A 364 37.53 15.35 20.24
C THR A 364 37.55 14.08 19.35
N ALA A 365 36.60 13.13 19.53
CA ALA A 365 36.44 11.87 18.76
C ALA A 365 34.95 11.44 18.56
N HIS A 366 34.69 10.42 17.71
CA HIS A 366 33.36 9.94 17.27
C HIS A 366 33.06 8.45 17.63
N PRO A 367 31.78 7.99 17.63
CA PRO A 367 31.37 6.63 17.99
C PRO A 367 31.05 5.69 16.79
N THR A 368 30.93 4.39 17.06
CA THR A 368 30.71 3.30 16.08
C THR A 368 29.33 2.63 16.25
N PHE A 369 28.72 2.14 15.17
CA PHE A 369 27.45 1.38 15.19
C PHE A 369 27.67 -0.14 15.06
N LEU A 370 26.84 -0.93 15.76
CA LEU A 370 26.73 -2.38 15.61
C LEU A 370 25.23 -2.78 15.52
N VAL A 371 24.90 -3.71 14.62
CA VAL A 371 23.54 -4.24 14.41
C VAL A 371 23.44 -5.63 15.03
N THR A 372 22.32 -5.95 15.69
CA THR A 372 22.15 -7.18 16.48
C THR A 372 21.28 -8.24 15.77
N ASN A 373 21.47 -9.51 16.14
CA ASN A 373 20.90 -10.69 15.46
C ASN A 373 19.37 -10.78 15.37
N LYS A 374 18.62 -9.87 16.00
CA LYS A 374 17.15 -9.90 16.11
C LYS A 374 16.40 -9.84 14.78
N GLN A 375 17.06 -9.42 13.69
CA GLN A 375 16.49 -9.42 12.34
C GLN A 375 16.42 -10.82 11.69
N ARG A 376 17.27 -11.78 12.08
CA ARG A 376 17.24 -13.15 11.52
C ARG A 376 16.07 -13.99 12.05
N GLU A 377 15.63 -13.78 13.28
CA GLU A 377 14.49 -14.53 13.87
C GLU A 377 13.17 -14.25 13.16
N ASN A 378 12.93 -12.99 12.77
CA ASN A 378 11.67 -12.61 12.12
C ASN A 378 11.45 -13.29 10.76
N GLN A 379 12.54 -13.63 10.04
CA GLN A 379 12.45 -14.34 8.76
C GLN A 379 11.96 -15.79 8.89
N ARG A 380 12.12 -16.43 10.05
CA ARG A 380 11.69 -17.82 10.29
C ARG A 380 10.20 -17.96 10.65
N LYS A 381 9.49 -16.86 10.91
CA LYS A 381 8.06 -16.87 11.29
C LYS A 381 7.09 -16.78 10.10
N ILE A 382 7.61 -16.71 8.88
CA ILE A 382 6.85 -16.55 7.61
C ILE A 382 6.30 -17.90 7.10
N GLY A 383 6.60 -19.02 7.78
CA GLY A 383 6.16 -20.37 7.36
C GLY A 383 4.67 -20.67 7.45
N ASN A 384 3.86 -19.78 8.05
CA ASN A 384 2.41 -19.95 8.23
C ASN A 384 1.57 -18.87 7.50
N ASP A 385 2.13 -18.19 6.50
CA ASP A 385 1.33 -17.32 5.64
C ASP A 385 0.38 -18.14 4.74
N LYS A 386 -0.80 -17.59 4.47
CA LYS A 386 -1.88 -18.27 3.72
C LYS A 386 -1.43 -18.66 2.31
N SER A 387 -1.99 -19.75 1.81
CA SER A 387 -1.83 -20.23 0.43
C SER A 387 -1.88 -19.07 -0.58
N TRP A 388 -0.93 -19.06 -1.51
CA TRP A 388 -0.82 -18.04 -2.56
C TRP A 388 -2.19 -17.74 -3.19
N SER A 389 -2.56 -16.46 -3.28
CA SER A 389 -3.92 -16.03 -3.65
C SER A 389 -4.36 -16.42 -5.08
N GLY A 390 -3.44 -16.92 -5.92
CA GLY A 390 -3.76 -17.55 -7.20
C GLY A 390 -4.22 -19.01 -7.11
N LEU A 391 -3.83 -19.76 -6.07
CA LEU A 391 -4.03 -21.21 -6.00
C LEU A 391 -5.53 -21.59 -5.98
N GLU A 392 -6.33 -20.86 -5.21
CA GLU A 392 -7.78 -21.03 -5.15
C GLU A 392 -8.45 -20.69 -6.51
N THR A 393 -7.89 -19.74 -7.27
CA THR A 393 -8.37 -19.43 -8.63
C THR A 393 -8.00 -20.50 -9.65
N THR A 394 -6.86 -21.18 -9.50
CA THR A 394 -6.48 -22.33 -10.35
C THR A 394 -7.30 -23.58 -10.05
N HIS A 395 -7.65 -23.84 -8.77
CA HIS A 395 -8.57 -24.93 -8.42
C HIS A 395 -9.98 -24.68 -9.00
N LYS A 396 -10.47 -23.43 -8.94
CA LYS A 396 -11.76 -23.06 -9.55
C LYS A 396 -11.75 -23.25 -11.08
N GLN A 397 -10.68 -22.83 -11.76
CA GLN A 397 -10.54 -23.01 -13.22
C GLN A 397 -10.42 -24.49 -13.62
N PHE A 398 -9.71 -25.31 -12.83
CA PHE A 398 -9.69 -26.75 -13.05
C PHE A 398 -11.09 -27.36 -12.88
N ALA A 399 -11.83 -26.97 -11.85
CA ALA A 399 -13.18 -27.46 -11.63
C ALA A 399 -14.13 -27.08 -12.78
N GLU A 400 -14.10 -25.82 -13.24
CA GLU A 400 -14.88 -25.32 -14.38
C GLU A 400 -14.64 -26.18 -15.63
N HIS A 401 -13.39 -26.27 -16.11
CA HIS A 401 -13.06 -27.07 -17.29
C HIS A 401 -13.30 -28.58 -17.11
N ALA A 402 -13.19 -29.11 -15.88
CA ALA A 402 -13.51 -30.50 -15.60
C ALA A 402 -15.02 -30.80 -15.69
N THR A 403 -15.90 -29.84 -15.35
CA THR A 403 -17.35 -29.96 -15.63
C THR A 403 -17.64 -29.97 -17.12
N ASP A 404 -17.00 -29.10 -17.91
CA ASP A 404 -17.20 -29.03 -19.37
C ASP A 404 -16.84 -30.38 -20.02
N VAL A 405 -15.66 -30.92 -19.70
CA VAL A 405 -15.21 -32.24 -20.18
C VAL A 405 -16.15 -33.38 -19.71
N LEU A 406 -16.71 -33.29 -18.49
CA LEU A 406 -17.71 -34.26 -18.01
C LEU A 406 -19.05 -34.19 -18.75
N GLN A 407 -19.43 -33.05 -19.34
CA GLN A 407 -20.64 -32.92 -20.15
C GLN A 407 -20.44 -33.56 -21.53
N GLU A 408 -19.25 -33.40 -22.15
CA GLU A 408 -18.93 -34.02 -23.43
C GLU A 408 -18.67 -35.55 -23.33
N CYS A 409 -18.25 -36.03 -22.16
CA CYS A 409 -18.04 -37.45 -21.87
C CYS A 409 -19.37 -38.21 -21.75
N ARG A 410 -19.69 -39.04 -22.75
CA ARG A 410 -20.80 -40.00 -22.66
C ARG A 410 -20.52 -41.13 -21.66
N TYR A 411 -19.27 -41.58 -21.53
CA TYR A 411 -18.85 -42.61 -20.57
C TYR A 411 -18.09 -41.99 -19.39
N LYS A 412 -18.80 -41.21 -18.55
CA LYS A 412 -18.24 -40.36 -17.47
C LYS A 412 -17.32 -41.07 -16.44
N HIS A 413 -17.35 -42.41 -16.35
CA HIS A 413 -16.62 -43.24 -15.37
C HIS A 413 -15.15 -42.81 -15.15
N MET A 414 -14.36 -42.71 -16.22
CA MET A 414 -12.91 -42.51 -16.09
C MET A 414 -12.58 -41.05 -15.77
N ALA A 415 -13.30 -40.10 -16.36
CA ALA A 415 -13.20 -38.68 -16.06
C ALA A 415 -13.57 -38.37 -14.59
N LEU A 416 -14.66 -38.95 -14.07
CA LEU A 416 -15.07 -38.82 -12.67
C LEU A 416 -13.99 -39.32 -11.70
N LYS A 417 -13.32 -40.44 -12.02
CA LYS A 417 -12.20 -40.96 -11.23
C LYS A 417 -11.06 -39.94 -11.13
N ILE A 418 -10.62 -39.40 -12.27
CA ILE A 418 -9.52 -38.42 -12.35
C ILE A 418 -9.84 -37.14 -11.55
N ILE A 419 -11.10 -36.69 -11.61
CA ILE A 419 -11.58 -35.51 -10.86
C ILE A 419 -11.61 -35.76 -9.35
N ASN A 420 -12.05 -36.95 -8.93
CA ASN A 420 -12.05 -37.32 -7.52
C ASN A 420 -10.62 -37.51 -6.97
N ASP A 421 -9.72 -38.11 -7.76
CA ASP A 421 -8.30 -38.22 -7.41
C ASP A 421 -7.63 -36.82 -7.33
N TYR A 422 -8.03 -35.85 -8.16
CA TYR A 422 -7.60 -34.45 -8.04
C TYR A 422 -8.15 -33.78 -6.78
N ARG A 423 -9.46 -33.85 -6.52
CA ARG A 423 -10.13 -33.19 -5.38
C ARG A 423 -9.57 -33.70 -4.05
N LYS A 424 -9.39 -35.01 -3.93
CA LYS A 424 -8.78 -35.69 -2.78
C LYS A 424 -7.34 -35.26 -2.54
N ASN A 425 -6.49 -35.26 -3.58
CA ASN A 425 -5.07 -34.90 -3.44
C ASN A 425 -4.82 -33.41 -3.17
N ASN A 426 -5.81 -32.54 -3.42
CA ASN A 426 -5.73 -31.10 -3.16
C ASN A 426 -6.63 -30.65 -1.99
N CYS A 427 -7.22 -31.58 -1.23
CA CYS A 427 -8.11 -31.33 -0.09
C CYS A 427 -9.31 -30.39 -0.43
N LEU A 428 -9.89 -30.54 -1.62
CA LEU A 428 -10.95 -29.65 -2.12
C LEU A 428 -12.37 -30.10 -1.71
N ASP A 429 -12.52 -31.33 -1.23
CA ASP A 429 -13.81 -31.94 -0.88
C ASP A 429 -14.58 -31.17 0.21
N GLU A 430 -13.87 -30.53 1.16
CA GLU A 430 -14.48 -29.70 2.21
C GLU A 430 -14.98 -28.32 1.74
N LYS A 431 -14.50 -27.84 0.57
CA LYS A 431 -14.76 -26.47 0.09
C LYS A 431 -15.71 -26.38 -1.09
N TYR A 432 -15.71 -27.39 -1.96
CA TYR A 432 -16.44 -27.38 -3.23
C TYR A 432 -17.16 -28.72 -3.42
N PRO A 433 -18.37 -28.91 -2.82
CA PRO A 433 -19.21 -30.07 -3.09
C PRO A 433 -19.62 -30.08 -4.57
N LEU A 434 -19.70 -31.27 -5.15
CA LEU A 434 -19.91 -31.46 -6.58
C LEU A 434 -21.40 -31.76 -6.84
N THR A 435 -22.12 -30.78 -7.38
CA THR A 435 -23.50 -30.97 -7.86
C THR A 435 -23.49 -31.83 -9.12
N LEU A 436 -23.92 -33.08 -8.98
CA LEU A 436 -24.09 -34.03 -10.08
C LEU A 436 -25.56 -34.01 -10.54
N GLU A 437 -25.79 -33.39 -11.69
CA GLU A 437 -26.99 -33.54 -12.53
C GLU A 437 -26.70 -34.49 -13.72
#